data_AF-A0A970JE15-F1
#
_entry.id   AF-A0A970JE15-F1
#
_cell.length_a   1.000
_cell.length_b   1.000
_cell.length_c   1.000
_cell.angle_alpha   90.00
_cell.angle_beta   90.00
_cell.angle_gamma   90.00
#
_symmetry.space_group_name_H-M   'P 1'
#
loop_
_entity.id
_entity.type
_entity.pdbx_description
1 polymer ?
#
loop_
_entity_poly.entity_id
_entity_poly.type
_entity_poly.pdbx_seq_one_letter_code
_entity_poly.pdbx_strand_id
1 'polypeptide(L)' 'MKIDRERLIAEVKREYQRLYEAETKDSFIDLTSGISPDAYYENLLDNVVKMIEQGYFDGYKSGKQVVEAVANGRIR' A
#
# COMPACT_ATOMS: atom_id res chain seq x y z
N MET A 1 -5.20 19.32 -12.19
CA MET A 1 -5.77 18.07 -12.74
C MET A 1 -5.81 17.07 -11.60
N LYS A 2 -7.00 16.64 -11.15
CA LYS A 2 -7.15 15.64 -10.09
C LYS A 2 -6.69 14.29 -10.66
N ILE A 3 -5.88 13.52 -9.93
CA ILE A 3 -5.52 12.17 -10.35
C ILE A 3 -6.80 11.32 -10.36
N ASP A 4 -6.90 10.42 -11.33
CA ASP A 4 -7.98 9.43 -11.34
C ASP A 4 -7.77 8.43 -10.20
N ARG A 5 -8.80 8.16 -9.40
CA ARG A 5 -8.71 7.23 -8.27
C ARG A 5 -8.35 5.82 -8.73
N GLU A 6 -8.80 5.38 -9.90
CA GLU A 6 -8.42 4.09 -10.49
C GLU A 6 -6.92 4.05 -10.81
N ARG A 7 -6.39 5.15 -11.34
CA ARG A 7 -4.94 5.30 -11.56
C ARG A 7 -4.19 5.26 -10.23
N LEU A 8 -4.67 5.94 -9.20
CA LEU A 8 -4.04 5.96 -7.88
C LEU A 8 -4.03 4.57 -7.23
N ILE A 9 -5.13 3.83 -7.33
CA ILE A 9 -5.23 2.44 -6.89
C ILE A 9 -4.21 1.56 -7.63
N ALA A 10 -4.11 1.68 -8.95
CA ALA A 10 -3.14 0.91 -9.73
C ALA A 10 -1.69 1.23 -9.35
N GLU A 11 -1.37 2.50 -9.09
CA GLU A 11 -0.06 2.91 -8.59
C GLU A 11 0.24 2.33 -7.20
N VAL A 12 -0.73 2.36 -6.26
CA VAL A 12 -0.57 1.77 -4.92
C VAL A 12 -0.35 0.27 -4.99
N LYS A 13 -1.13 -0.47 -5.79
CA LYS A 13 -0.95 -1.92 -5.97
C LYS A 13 0.47 -2.28 -6.43
N ARG A 14 1.04 -1.51 -7.36
CA ARG A 14 2.42 -1.70 -7.84
C ARG A 14 3.46 -1.46 -6.75
N GLU A 15 3.28 -0.43 -5.92
CA GLU A 15 4.22 -0.15 -4.82
C GLU A 15 4.16 -1.23 -3.74
N TYR A 16 2.97 -1.74 -3.41
CA TYR A 16 2.82 -2.86 -2.48
C TYR A 16 3.48 -4.15 -3.00
N GLN A 17 3.32 -4.45 -4.29
CA GLN A 17 4.04 -5.57 -4.93
C GLN A 17 5.56 -5.38 -4.84
N ARG A 18 6.06 -4.17 -5.08
CA ARG A 18 7.50 -3.85 -4.98
C ARG A 18 8.03 -4.03 -3.55
N LEU A 19 7.25 -3.66 -2.54
CA LEU A 19 7.61 -3.86 -1.13
C LEU A 19 7.66 -5.34 -0.77
N TYR A 20 6.64 -6.11 -1.17
CA TYR A 20 6.61 -7.56 -0.99
C TYR A 20 7.81 -8.25 -1.65
N GLU A 21 8.11 -7.92 -2.91
CA GLU A 21 9.28 -8.47 -3.63
C GLU A 21 10.62 -8.08 -2.97
N ALA A 22 10.73 -6.87 -2.41
CA ALA A 22 11.93 -6.44 -1.70
C ALA A 22 12.09 -7.19 -0.37
N GLU A 23 11.03 -7.32 0.42
CA GLU A 23 11.07 -7.99 1.72
C GLU A 23 11.27 -9.49 1.58
N THR A 24 10.63 -10.14 0.61
CA THR A 24 10.79 -11.58 0.34
C THR A 24 12.17 -11.93 -0.23
N LYS A 25 12.84 -11.00 -0.90
CA LYS A 25 14.19 -11.20 -1.44
C LYS A 25 15.29 -10.98 -0.39
N ASP A 26 15.07 -10.09 0.56
CA ASP A 26 16.02 -9.78 1.64
C ASP A 26 15.76 -10.55 2.95
N SER A 27 14.55 -11.08 3.18
CA SER A 27 14.18 -11.75 4.44
C SER A 27 13.84 -13.23 4.24
N PHE A 28 14.55 -14.10 4.95
CA PHE A 28 14.06 -15.43 5.30
C PHE A 28 12.83 -15.20 6.20
N ILE A 29 11.62 -15.29 5.64
CA ILE A 29 10.38 -14.93 6.33
C ILE A 29 10.25 -15.76 7.61
N ASP A 30 10.38 -15.10 8.76
CA ASP A 30 10.14 -15.69 10.05
C ASP A 30 8.64 -15.84 10.26
N LEU A 31 8.13 -17.06 10.03
CA LEU A 31 6.71 -17.46 10.14
C LEU A 31 6.16 -17.41 11.59
N THR A 32 6.94 -16.92 12.56
CA THR A 32 6.58 -16.88 13.98
C THR A 32 5.48 -15.87 14.33
N SER A 33 5.16 -14.92 13.44
CA SER A 33 4.03 -13.99 13.61
C SER A 33 2.65 -14.63 13.35
N GLY A 34 2.60 -15.85 12.79
CA GLY A 34 1.35 -16.57 12.51
C GLY A 34 0.48 -15.95 11.39
N ILE A 35 0.91 -14.83 10.82
CA ILE A 35 0.28 -14.17 9.66
C ILE A 35 1.29 -14.31 8.51
N SER A 36 0.90 -14.96 7.41
CA SER A 36 1.77 -14.98 6.23
C SER A 36 1.97 -13.54 5.72
N PRO A 37 3.15 -13.17 5.20
CA PRO A 37 3.37 -11.85 4.60
C PRO A 37 2.31 -11.49 3.57
N ASP A 38 1.82 -12.48 2.83
CA ASP A 38 0.70 -12.38 1.89
C ASP A 38 -0.54 -11.77 2.57
N ALA A 39 -0.99 -12.34 3.68
CA ALA A 39 -2.17 -11.86 4.39
C ALA A 39 -1.96 -10.47 5.04
N TYR A 40 -0.74 -10.13 5.45
CA TYR A 40 -0.42 -8.80 5.98
C TYR A 40 -0.50 -7.73 4.88
N TYR A 41 0.16 -7.97 3.75
CA TYR A 41 0.17 -7.04 2.62
C TYR A 41 -1.19 -6.91 1.95
N GLU A 42 -1.95 -8.01 1.84
CA GLU A 42 -3.31 -7.99 1.30
C GLU A 42 -4.27 -7.16 2.17
N ASN A 43 -4.30 -7.38 3.48
CA ASN A 43 -5.17 -6.62 4.39
C ASN A 43 -4.85 -5.12 4.38
N LEU A 44 -3.56 -4.78 4.37
CA LEU A 44 -3.12 -3.39 4.35
C LEU A 44 -3.48 -2.73 3.01
N LEU A 45 -3.26 -3.42 1.88
CA LEU A 45 -3.63 -2.94 0.55
C LEU A 45 -5.14 -2.71 0.44
N ASP A 46 -5.96 -3.65 0.90
CA ASP A 46 -7.42 -3.54 0.85
C ASP A 46 -7.93 -2.33 1.63
N ASN A 47 -7.35 -2.05 2.80
CA ASN A 47 -7.69 -0.87 3.59
C ASN A 47 -7.30 0.43 2.85
N VAL A 48 -6.11 0.48 2.26
CA VAL A 48 -5.66 1.65 1.50
C VAL A 48 -6.54 1.89 0.27
N VAL A 49 -6.95 0.84 -0.45
CA VAL A 49 -7.87 0.96 -1.59
C VAL A 49 -9.20 1.56 -1.16
N LYS A 50 -9.82 1.06 -0.09
CA LYS A 50 -11.08 1.62 0.45
C LYS A 50 -10.94 3.10 0.81
N MET A 51 -9.82 3.49 1.42
CA MET A 51 -9.56 4.89 1.76
C MET A 51 -9.38 5.79 0.52
N ILE A 52 -8.77 5.27 -0.56
CA ILE A 52 -8.69 5.99 -1.85
C ILE A 52 -10.08 6.18 -2.44
N GLU A 53 -10.92 5.14 -2.44
CA GLU A 53 -12.29 5.21 -2.93
C GLU A 53 -13.14 6.23 -2.14
N GLN A 54 -12.92 6.31 -0.83
CA GLN A 54 -13.53 7.30 0.07
C GLN A 54 -12.96 8.72 -0.08
N GLY A 55 -11.87 8.90 -0.85
CA GLY A 55 -11.28 10.20 -1.15
C GLY A 55 -10.29 10.73 -0.12
N TYR A 56 -9.84 9.93 0.85
CA TYR A 56 -8.83 10.34 1.84
C TYR A 56 -7.50 10.78 1.19
N PHE A 57 -7.23 10.28 -0.01
CA PHE A 57 -6.00 10.58 -0.75
C PHE A 57 -6.21 11.53 -1.95
N ASP A 58 -7.35 12.22 -2.04
CA ASP A 58 -7.65 13.11 -3.18
C ASP A 58 -6.64 14.26 -3.37
N GLY A 59 -5.86 14.59 -2.33
CA GLY A 59 -4.77 15.58 -2.36
C GLY A 59 -3.39 15.02 -2.75
N TYR A 60 -3.26 13.70 -2.91
CA TYR A 60 -2.01 13.02 -3.22
C TYR A 60 -1.76 12.99 -4.73
N LYS A 61 -0.48 13.04 -5.12
CA LYS A 61 -0.07 13.14 -6.53
C LYS A 61 0.44 11.83 -7.13
N SER A 62 0.61 10.78 -6.32
CA SER A 62 1.00 9.45 -6.79
C SER A 62 0.74 8.37 -5.74
N GLY A 63 0.68 7.12 -6.18
CA GLY A 63 0.57 5.96 -5.28
C GLY A 63 1.75 5.83 -4.34
N LYS A 64 2.97 6.21 -4.77
CA LYS A 64 4.14 6.25 -3.89
C LYS A 64 3.94 7.16 -2.68
N GLN A 65 3.38 8.36 -2.87
CA GLN A 65 3.10 9.27 -1.76
C GLN A 65 2.06 8.68 -0.79
N VAL A 66 1.08 7.92 -1.30
CA VAL A 66 0.09 7.23 -0.48
C VAL A 66 0.76 6.15 0.37
N VAL A 67 1.56 5.28 -0.24
CA VAL A 67 2.29 4.21 0.48
C VAL A 67 3.24 4.80 1.53
N GLU A 68 3.98 5.86 1.19
CA GLU A 68 4.85 6.56 2.14
C GLU A 68 4.06 7.19 3.29
N ALA A 69 2.89 7.76 3.04
CA ALA A 69 2.04 8.31 4.08
C ALA A 69 1.50 7.23 5.02
N VAL A 70 1.04 6.09 4.47
CA VAL A 70 0.56 4.95 5.26
C VAL A 70 1.69 4.37 6.11
N ALA A 71 2.86 4.11 5.52
CA ALA A 71 4.02 3.56 6.24
C ALA A 71 4.53 4.47 7.38
N ASN A 72 4.41 5.79 7.21
CA ASN A 72 4.80 6.76 8.23
C ASN A 72 3.67 7.10 9.23
N GLY A 73 2.49 6.46 9.14
CA GLY A 73 1.32 6.81 9.95
C GLY A 73 0.79 8.23 9.70
N ARG A 74 1.13 8.83 8.55
CA ARG A 74 0.81 10.21 8.14
C ARG A 74 -0.40 10.24 7.21
N ILE A 75 -1.49 9.65 7.63
CA ILE A 75 -2.77 9.73 6.93
C ILE A 75 -3.46 10.99 7.48
N ARG A 76 -3.70 11.98 6.60
CA ARG A 76 -4.31 13.28 6.97
C ARG A 76 -5.82 13.22 6.88
#